data_AF-A0A930MN99-F1
#
_entry.id   AF-A0A930MN99-F1
#
_cell.length_a   1.000
_cell.length_b   1.000
_cell.length_c   1.000
_cell.angle_alpha   90.00
_cell.angle_beta   90.00
_cell.angle_gamma   90.00
#
_symmetry.space_group_name_H-M   'P 1'
#
loop_
_entity.id
_entity.type
_entity.pdbx_description
1 polymer ?
#
loop_
_entity_poly.entity_id
_entity_poly.type
_entity_poly.pdbx_seq_one_letter_code
_entity_poly.pdbx_strand_id
1 'polypeptide(L)' 'GIKELAPVCRRYRELGGRYVTIGSDAHVPQGVGRNYDRARELAHAFDLTIVTFRERKMQICEE' A
#
# COMPACT_ATOMS: atom_id res chain seq x y z
N GLY A 1 7.26 -11.36 -1.93
CA GLY A 1 7.89 -10.82 -0.70
C GLY A 1 8.67 -9.55 -1.02
N ILE A 2 9.26 -8.85 -0.03
CA ILE A 2 9.93 -7.56 -0.25
C ILE A 2 10.98 -7.59 -1.37
N LYS A 3 11.72 -8.70 -1.52
CA LYS A 3 12.70 -8.90 -2.60
C LYS A 3 12.09 -8.73 -4.00
N GLU A 4 10.88 -9.26 -4.20
CA GLU A 4 10.18 -9.22 -5.49
C GLU A 4 9.48 -7.88 -5.74
N LEU A 5 8.99 -7.23 -4.68
CA LEU A 5 8.27 -5.95 -4.80
C LEU A 5 9.21 -4.75 -4.87
N ALA A 6 10.42 -4.85 -4.32
CA ALA A 6 11.35 -3.73 -4.25
C ALA A 6 11.69 -3.11 -5.62
N PRO A 7 11.95 -3.87 -6.70
CA PRO A 7 12.17 -3.28 -8.02
C PRO A 7 10.96 -2.50 -8.53
N VAL A 8 9.74 -3.02 -8.31
CA VAL A 8 8.49 -2.39 -8.73
C VAL A 8 8.21 -1.12 -7.93
N CYS A 9 8.30 -1.16 -6.61
CA CYS A 9 8.08 -0.01 -5.75
C CYS A 9 9.08 1.11 -6.02
N ARG A 10 10.38 0.79 -6.22
CA ARG A 10 11.39 1.76 -6.63
C ARG A 10 11.07 2.39 -7.98
N ARG A 11 10.78 1.56 -8.98
CA ARG A 11 10.47 2.06 -10.33
C ARG A 11 9.22 2.94 -10.34
N TYR A 12 8.19 2.55 -9.59
CA TYR A 12 6.98 3.36 -9.41
C TYR A 12 7.32 4.73 -8.84
N ARG A 13 8.19 4.78 -7.81
CA ARG A 13 8.65 6.02 -7.18
C ARG A 13 9.48 6.89 -8.11
N GLU A 14 10.41 6.29 -8.87
CA GLU A 14 11.22 6.97 -9.90
C GLU A 14 10.36 7.62 -10.98
N LEU A 15 9.22 7.01 -11.32
CA LEU A 15 8.27 7.52 -12.30
C LEU A 15 7.30 8.57 -11.71
N GLY A 16 7.51 9.01 -10.47
CA GLY A 16 6.71 10.04 -9.80
C GLY A 16 5.49 9.51 -9.05
N GLY A 17 5.33 8.19 -8.95
CA GLY A 17 4.32 7.57 -8.10
C GLY A 17 4.52 7.92 -6.63
N ARG A 18 3.44 8.24 -5.91
CA ARG A 18 3.51 8.65 -4.49
C ARG A 18 2.52 7.92 -3.58
N TYR A 19 1.50 7.31 -4.15
CA TYR A 19 0.34 6.85 -3.40
C TYR A 19 0.09 5.37 -3.64
N VAL A 20 -0.27 4.63 -2.59
CA VAL A 20 -0.63 3.21 -2.69
C VAL A 20 -1.92 2.92 -1.93
N THR A 21 -2.67 1.95 -2.41
CA THR A 21 -3.74 1.31 -1.63
C THR A 21 -3.21 -0.01 -1.07
N ILE A 22 -3.75 -0.45 0.07
CA ILE A 22 -3.44 -1.75 0.67
C ILE A 22 -4.74 -2.55 0.76
N GLY A 23 -4.68 -3.81 0.33
CA GLY A 23 -5.79 -4.75 0.44
C GLY A 23 -5.28 -6.14 0.82
N SER A 24 -5.98 -6.81 1.73
CA SER A 24 -5.62 -8.17 2.16
C SER A 24 -6.10 -9.27 1.20
N ASP A 25 -6.90 -8.90 0.19
CA ASP A 25 -7.53 -9.82 -0.76
C ASP A 25 -8.26 -10.99 -0.08
N ALA A 26 -8.95 -10.66 1.01
CA ALA A 26 -9.57 -11.65 1.87
C ALA A 26 -10.83 -12.23 1.22
N HIS A 27 -10.89 -13.56 1.18
CA HIS A 27 -12.05 -14.33 0.74
C HIS A 27 -12.87 -14.90 1.92
N VAL A 28 -12.46 -14.60 3.16
CA VAL A 28 -13.16 -14.93 4.42
C VAL A 28 -13.01 -13.80 5.44
N PRO A 29 -13.96 -13.61 6.39
CA PRO A 29 -13.92 -12.49 7.33
C PRO A 29 -12.63 -12.39 8.16
N GLN A 30 -12.08 -13.53 8.60
CA GLN A 30 -10.86 -13.59 9.41
C GLN A 30 -9.59 -13.18 8.63
N GLY A 31 -9.69 -13.03 7.31
CA GLY A 31 -8.61 -12.54 6.46
C GLY A 31 -8.58 -11.03 6.31
N VAL A 32 -9.63 -10.31 6.72
CA VAL A 32 -9.70 -8.85 6.59
C VAL A 32 -8.54 -8.22 7.38
N GLY A 33 -7.75 -7.39 6.70
CA GLY A 33 -6.60 -6.70 7.31
C GLY A 33 -5.42 -7.62 7.64
N ARG A 34 -5.42 -8.89 7.21
CA ARG A 34 -4.30 -9.80 7.44
C ARG A 34 -2.99 -9.18 6.89
N ASN A 35 -1.96 -9.14 7.74
CA ASN A 35 -0.65 -8.56 7.46
C ASN A 35 -0.65 -7.06 7.12
N TYR A 36 -1.67 -6.31 7.54
CA TYR A 36 -1.74 -4.87 7.28
C TYR A 36 -0.51 -4.11 7.81
N ASP A 37 -0.07 -4.40 9.04
CA ASP A 37 1.11 -3.74 9.64
C ASP A 37 2.37 -3.96 8.80
N ARG A 38 2.57 -5.18 8.29
CA ARG A 38 3.69 -5.54 7.41
C ARG A 38 3.62 -4.78 6.07
N ALA A 39 2.42 -4.60 5.52
CA ALA A 39 2.21 -3.85 4.29
C ALA A 39 2.44 -2.34 4.51
N ARG A 40 2.09 -1.82 5.70
CA ARG A 40 2.36 -0.45 6.11
C ARG A 40 3.86 -0.16 6.22
N GLU A 41 4.60 -1.03 6.91
CA GLU A 41 6.07 -0.96 6.96
C GLU A 41 6.71 -0.95 5.57
N LEU A 42 6.19 -1.78 4.65
CA LEU A 42 6.67 -1.84 3.28
C LEU A 42 6.43 -0.52 2.54
N ALA A 43 5.24 0.07 2.64
CA ALA A 43 4.91 1.34 1.99
C ALA A 43 5.86 2.46 2.47
N HIS A 44 6.07 2.57 3.78
CA HIS A 44 7.00 3.53 4.37
C HIS A 44 8.45 3.31 3.91
N ALA A 45 8.90 2.06 3.80
CA ALA A 45 10.27 1.74 3.35
C ALA A 45 10.57 2.19 1.91
N PHE A 46 9.54 2.51 1.10
CA PHE A 46 9.68 3.04 -0.26
C PHE A 46 9.16 4.48 -0.39
N ASP A 47 8.98 5.20 0.72
CA ASP A 47 8.48 6.57 0.77
C ASP A 47 7.14 6.75 0.06
N LEU A 48 6.23 5.77 0.21
CA LEU A 48 4.89 5.77 -0.37
C LEU A 48 3.84 6.10 0.69
N THR A 49 2.90 6.97 0.34
CA THR A 49 1.79 7.38 1.20
C THR A 49 0.58 6.47 0.98
N ILE A 50 0.02 5.93 2.06
CA ILE A 50 -1.16 5.07 1.97
C ILE A 50 -2.41 5.94 1.78
N VAL A 51 -3.22 5.58 0.80
CA VAL A 51 -4.48 6.26 0.49
C VAL A 51 -5.64 5.28 0.43
N THR A 52 -6.84 5.82 0.62
CA THR A 52 -8.12 5.17 0.32
C THR A 52 -8.91 6.04 -0.65
N PHE A 53 -10.02 5.50 -1.17
CA PHE A 53 -10.92 6.23 -2.03
C PHE A 53 -12.34 6.18 -1.49
N ARG A 54 -12.94 7.35 -1.31
CA ARG A 54 -14.35 7.50 -0.96
C ARG A 54 -15.03 8.34 -2.03
N GLU A 55 -16.12 7.84 -2.60
CA GLU A 55 -16.81 8.51 -3.71
C GLU A 55 -15.86 8.85 -4.87
N ARG A 56 -14.91 7.95 -5.16
CA ARG A 56 -13.86 8.13 -6.18
C ARG A 56 -12.91 9.31 -5.92
N LYS A 57 -12.91 9.87 -4.72
CA LYS A 57 -11.96 10.90 -4.26
C LYS A 57 -10.90 10.26 -3.38
N MET A 58 -9.64 10.54 -3.70
CA MET A 58 -8.50 10.06 -2.92
C MET A 58 -8.48 10.73 -1.54
N GLN A 59 -8.22 9.94 -0.50
CA GLN A 59 -8.05 10.40 0.87
C GLN A 59 -6.78 9.76 1.43
N ILE A 60 -5.95 10.55 2.11
CA ILE A 60 -4.76 10.05 2.78
C ILE A 60 -5.21 9.31 4.05
N CYS A 61 -4.64 8.13 4.30
CA CYS A 61 -4.97 7.31 5.47
C CYS A 61 -4.14 7.65 6.72
N GLU A 62 -3.06 8.38 6.55
CA GLU A 62 -2.07 8.70 7.58
C GLU A 62 -2.05 10.22 7.80
N GLU A 63 -2.38 10.67 9.01
CA GLU A 63 -2.12 12.04 9.47
C GLU A 63 -0.66 12.20 9.92
#